data_AF-A0A8J6TH66-F1
#
_entry.id   AF-A0A8J6TH66-F1
#
_cell.length_a   1.000
_cell.length_b   1.000
_cell.length_c   1.000
_cell.angle_alpha   90.00
_cell.angle_beta   90.00
_cell.angle_gamma   90.00
#
_symmetry.space_group_name_H-M   'P 1'
#
loop_
_entity.id
_entity.type
_entity.pdbx_description
1 polymer ?
#
loop_
_entity_poly.entity_id
_entity_poly.type
_entity_poly.pdbx_seq_one_letter_code
_entity_poly.pdbx_strand_id
1 'polypeptide(L)'
;MAVSTDQLTADYKEVQERFAHSPYVSILSTEGEPPKSYEIEYRIKGLTKNDAGELVPADCHRVEIVLPFGYPHFPPSCRPLTSVFHPDFDPDAIRIVDFWEKSRSLSDLIVHIGNLICFAQHSSENVFNTEAFEWANMNSDKLPLEKIDFSVQVKESEPVSDDDEDMELSMETENEKEAETSQLQGERPKPEATITPRQASIPQSSSNLFKLLGITTLLVLVTAAGLLVLDIRNHSKTEQNWQDIQALVKENQFTEANRLILESQKRLGSIKFLKKAEKQVLLQNVNRLANSEKFQQGVQGKMLVNGVYLTARELQAVKELSDHLSQGEKLAETSQWGEASKAFEKAVTIAKDMGENSPMSVPDVQELFTRSLILAQIATGNSLRAHGKWKQALGIYEDALEQLETIKNMRQDTPTSKRDISTSILNKTEEFLEQARLGAGALGSTQNDIRKKILSASIEREEYRVASYLQQEEYGRAVKSLQSIVSLINKSPFAAEKKFAAIKQSALTRLEENTFLFEIQEKIKYLYAHYQQIFKEKFDSAATSELSDPEIEFVKSSGKILIFKMQCQEKIRRQKYTLEMFSQYDTVSQSWSVYK
;
A
#
# COMPACT_ATOMS: atom_id res chain seq x y z
N MET A 1 12.83 -2.69 -9.95
CA MET A 1 13.78 -3.49 -9.16
C MET A 1 12.97 -4.63 -8.58
N ALA A 2 13.60 -5.79 -8.41
CA ALA A 2 13.06 -6.80 -7.51
C ALA A 2 12.79 -6.21 -6.12
N VAL A 3 11.89 -6.84 -5.39
CA VAL A 3 11.95 -6.77 -3.94
C VAL A 3 13.13 -7.62 -3.51
N SER A 4 14.25 -6.95 -3.23
CA SER A 4 15.35 -7.64 -2.56
C SER A 4 14.86 -8.16 -1.21
N THR A 5 15.50 -9.20 -0.71
CA THR A 5 15.28 -9.70 0.65
C THR A 5 15.39 -8.57 1.70
N ASP A 6 16.21 -7.57 1.42
CA ASP A 6 16.36 -6.37 2.25
C ASP A 6 15.08 -5.52 2.34
N GLN A 7 14.28 -5.42 1.27
CA GLN A 7 13.03 -4.65 1.30
C GLN A 7 11.95 -5.34 2.14
N LEU A 8 11.75 -6.65 2.01
CA LEU A 8 10.84 -7.39 2.93
C LEU A 8 11.30 -7.30 4.38
N THR A 9 12.62 -7.31 4.60
CA THR A 9 13.21 -7.16 5.94
C THR A 9 13.02 -5.74 6.49
N ALA A 10 13.15 -4.71 5.64
CA ALA A 10 12.91 -3.32 6.00
C ALA A 10 11.43 -3.07 6.32
N ASP A 11 10.51 -3.52 5.46
CA ASP A 11 9.06 -3.39 5.66
C ASP A 11 8.61 -4.11 6.93
N TYR A 12 9.09 -5.35 7.15
CA TYR A 12 8.77 -6.08 8.39
C TYR A 12 9.27 -5.34 9.63
N LYS A 13 10.50 -4.83 9.59
CA LYS A 13 11.07 -4.03 10.67
C LYS A 13 10.27 -2.75 10.91
N GLU A 14 9.85 -2.04 9.86
CA GLU A 14 9.04 -0.83 9.97
C GLU A 14 7.67 -1.13 10.61
N VAL A 15 7.01 -2.23 10.20
CA VAL A 15 5.74 -2.68 10.79
C VAL A 15 5.93 -3.05 12.27
N GLN A 16 6.99 -3.78 12.62
CA GLN A 16 7.33 -4.08 14.02
C GLN A 16 7.57 -2.79 14.83
N GLU A 17 8.43 -1.89 14.35
CA GLU A 17 8.78 -0.65 15.05
C GLU A 17 7.56 0.27 15.21
N ARG A 18 6.70 0.40 14.19
CA ARG A 18 5.51 1.27 14.20
C ARG A 18 4.45 0.79 15.20
N PHE A 19 4.20 -0.52 15.26
CA PHE A 19 3.10 -1.10 16.08
C PHE A 19 3.54 -1.72 17.41
N ALA A 20 4.84 -1.74 17.76
CA ALA A 20 5.37 -2.31 19.00
C ALA A 20 4.64 -1.88 20.30
N HIS A 21 4.14 -0.64 20.34
CA HIS A 21 3.42 -0.05 21.47
C HIS A 21 2.00 0.42 21.09
N SER A 22 1.40 -0.16 20.04
CA SER A 22 0.03 0.16 19.65
C SER A 22 -0.97 -0.62 20.50
N PRO A 23 -1.91 0.03 21.21
CA PRO A 23 -3.00 -0.69 21.88
C PRO A 23 -4.07 -1.19 20.91
N TYR A 24 -4.07 -0.69 19.66
CA TYR A 24 -5.12 -0.89 18.66
C TYR A 24 -4.77 -1.91 17.58
N VAL A 25 -3.48 -2.19 17.34
CA VAL A 25 -3.00 -3.03 16.23
C VAL A 25 -1.90 -3.95 16.74
N SER A 26 -2.01 -5.25 16.49
CA SER A 26 -0.97 -6.23 16.85
C SER A 26 -0.78 -7.29 15.76
N ILE A 27 0.48 -7.73 15.58
CA ILE A 27 0.84 -8.83 14.69
C ILE A 27 0.65 -10.13 15.48
N LEU A 28 -0.28 -11.00 15.06
CA LEU A 28 -0.54 -12.28 15.72
C LEU A 28 0.43 -13.37 15.24
N SER A 29 0.68 -13.43 13.93
CA SER A 29 1.60 -14.41 13.33
C SER A 29 2.17 -13.93 12.01
N THR A 30 3.30 -14.50 11.61
CA THR A 30 3.96 -14.27 10.33
C THR A 30 4.46 -15.56 9.71
N GLU A 31 4.43 -15.69 8.39
CA GLU A 31 5.00 -16.84 7.68
C GLU A 31 6.10 -16.44 6.68
N GLY A 32 7.19 -17.20 6.67
CA GLY A 32 8.35 -17.01 5.79
C GLY A 32 9.50 -16.23 6.45
N GLU A 33 10.71 -16.42 5.91
CA GLU A 33 11.91 -15.68 6.31
C GLU A 33 12.55 -15.01 5.07
N PRO A 34 12.51 -13.67 4.94
CA PRO A 34 11.67 -12.72 5.71
C PRO A 34 10.17 -12.93 5.44
N PRO A 35 9.28 -12.39 6.31
CA PRO A 35 7.85 -12.65 6.22
C PRO A 35 7.18 -12.23 4.90
N LYS A 36 6.27 -13.09 4.44
CA LYS A 36 5.44 -12.90 3.24
C LYS A 36 3.95 -13.03 3.52
N SER A 37 3.57 -13.59 4.67
CA SER A 37 2.20 -13.57 5.17
C SER A 37 2.19 -12.99 6.57
N TYR A 38 1.15 -12.21 6.89
CA TYR A 38 0.93 -11.56 8.17
C TYR A 38 -0.52 -11.78 8.59
N GLU A 39 -0.72 -12.14 9.86
CA GLU A 39 -2.02 -12.04 10.50
C GLU A 39 -2.02 -10.84 11.46
N ILE A 40 -2.89 -9.87 11.20
CA ILE A 40 -3.01 -8.63 11.96
C ILE A 40 -4.34 -8.62 12.71
N GLU A 41 -4.28 -8.33 14.02
CA GLU A 41 -5.43 -8.06 14.87
C GLU A 41 -5.61 -6.55 15.07
N TYR A 42 -6.87 -6.11 14.97
CA TYR A 42 -7.31 -4.74 15.20
C TYR A 42 -8.31 -4.71 16.36
N ARG A 43 -8.00 -3.98 17.43
CA ARG A 43 -8.83 -3.80 18.63
C ARG A 43 -9.51 -2.42 18.60
N ILE A 44 -10.48 -2.30 17.70
CA ILE A 44 -11.11 -1.03 17.28
C ILE A 44 -12.59 -1.27 16.93
N LYS A 45 -13.44 -0.26 17.09
CA LYS A 45 -14.87 -0.39 16.76
C LYS A 45 -15.12 -0.48 15.26
N GLY A 46 -15.68 -1.61 14.85
CA GLY A 46 -16.29 -1.83 13.54
C GLY A 46 -17.73 -2.29 13.67
N LEU A 47 -18.34 -2.63 12.54
CA LEU A 47 -19.66 -3.24 12.47
C LEU A 47 -19.55 -4.65 11.87
N THR A 48 -20.47 -5.51 12.27
CA THR A 48 -20.63 -6.86 11.69
C THR A 48 -22.11 -7.24 11.64
N LYS A 49 -22.43 -8.36 10.99
CA LYS A 49 -23.79 -8.93 10.99
C LYS A 49 -23.84 -10.20 11.83
N ASN A 50 -24.83 -10.28 12.71
CA ASN A 50 -25.12 -11.52 13.45
C ASN A 50 -25.80 -12.56 12.54
N ASP A 51 -26.02 -13.78 13.05
CA ASP A 51 -26.67 -14.87 12.29
C ASP A 51 -28.11 -14.54 11.83
N ALA A 52 -28.77 -13.58 12.48
CA ALA A 52 -30.09 -13.07 12.08
C ALA A 52 -30.02 -11.99 10.97
N GLY A 53 -28.81 -11.54 10.60
CA GLY A 53 -28.56 -10.51 9.60
C GLY A 53 -28.61 -9.07 10.12
N GLU A 54 -28.74 -8.88 11.43
CA GLU A 54 -28.82 -7.58 12.10
C GLU A 54 -27.41 -6.99 12.30
N LEU A 55 -27.29 -5.67 12.20
CA LEU A 55 -26.04 -4.96 12.42
C LEU A 55 -25.74 -4.81 13.91
N VAL A 56 -24.56 -5.28 14.32
CA VAL A 56 -24.07 -5.22 15.70
C VAL A 56 -22.64 -4.65 15.72
N PRO A 57 -22.23 -3.92 16.77
CA PRO A 57 -20.85 -3.49 16.94
C PRO A 57 -19.92 -4.68 17.18
N ALA A 58 -18.67 -4.55 16.76
CA ALA A 58 -17.61 -5.52 17.03
C ALA A 58 -16.28 -4.78 17.27
N ASP A 59 -15.59 -5.12 18.36
CA ASP A 59 -14.42 -4.39 18.85
C ASP A 59 -13.08 -5.10 18.56
N CYS A 60 -13.12 -6.24 17.87
CA CYS A 60 -11.94 -7.04 17.52
C CYS A 60 -12.09 -7.64 16.12
N HIS A 61 -11.09 -7.41 15.26
CA HIS A 61 -11.09 -7.84 13.85
C HIS A 61 -9.74 -8.45 13.49
N ARG A 62 -9.72 -9.49 12.65
CA ARG A 62 -8.49 -10.12 12.16
C ARG A 62 -8.44 -10.07 10.64
N VAL A 63 -7.27 -9.75 10.09
CA VAL A 63 -7.02 -9.66 8.64
C VAL A 63 -5.73 -10.42 8.30
N GLU A 64 -5.80 -11.23 7.25
CA GLU A 64 -4.65 -11.86 6.62
C GLU A 64 -4.14 -10.96 5.50
N ILE A 65 -2.84 -10.67 5.49
CA ILE A 65 -2.15 -9.89 4.46
C ILE A 65 -1.05 -10.76 3.84
N VAL A 66 -1.21 -11.12 2.57
CA VAL A 66 -0.26 -11.94 1.81
C VAL A 66 0.45 -11.08 0.77
N LEU A 67 1.77 -11.02 0.86
CA LEU A 67 2.62 -10.32 -0.10
C LEU A 67 2.83 -11.20 -1.34
N PRO A 68 2.33 -10.80 -2.53
CA PRO A 68 2.47 -11.60 -3.74
C PRO A 68 3.93 -11.65 -4.20
N PHE A 69 4.21 -12.57 -5.11
CA PHE A 69 5.44 -12.48 -5.86
C PHE A 69 5.51 -11.16 -6.66
N GLY A 70 6.68 -10.51 -6.69
CA GLY A 70 6.93 -9.20 -7.30
C GLY A 70 6.71 -8.00 -6.37
N TYR A 71 6.23 -8.26 -5.14
CA TYR A 71 6.16 -7.28 -4.05
C TYR A 71 5.42 -5.99 -4.44
N PRO A 72 5.79 -4.77 -3.98
CA PRO A 72 4.90 -3.61 -3.90
C PRO A 72 4.60 -2.97 -5.26
N HIS A 73 5.21 -3.47 -6.35
CA HIS A 73 4.71 -3.20 -7.69
C HIS A 73 3.36 -3.89 -7.95
N PHE A 74 3.11 -5.02 -7.28
CA PHE A 74 1.81 -5.66 -7.10
C PHE A 74 1.23 -5.35 -5.69
N PRO A 75 -0.10 -5.19 -5.56
CA PRO A 75 -0.73 -5.01 -4.25
C PRO A 75 -0.73 -6.31 -3.41
N PRO A 76 -0.51 -6.23 -2.09
CA PRO A 76 -0.81 -7.32 -1.16
C PRO A 76 -2.24 -7.83 -1.32
N SER A 77 -2.43 -9.15 -1.23
CA SER A 77 -3.77 -9.71 -1.08
C SER A 77 -4.19 -9.57 0.37
N CYS A 78 -5.30 -8.89 0.63
CA CYS A 78 -5.83 -8.66 1.98
C CYS A 78 -7.18 -9.35 2.11
N ARG A 79 -7.32 -10.24 3.10
CA ARG A 79 -8.53 -11.05 3.31
C ARG A 79 -9.00 -10.94 4.77
N PRO A 80 -10.28 -10.62 5.04
CA PRO A 80 -10.78 -10.60 6.41
C PRO A 80 -10.90 -12.03 6.95
N LEU A 81 -10.43 -12.25 8.18
CA LEU A 81 -10.60 -13.50 8.93
C LEU A 81 -11.82 -13.45 9.86
N THR A 82 -12.31 -12.25 10.17
CA THR A 82 -13.55 -11.96 10.91
C THR A 82 -14.54 -11.24 10.00
N SER A 83 -15.85 -11.45 10.18
CA SER A 83 -16.85 -10.75 9.36
C SER A 83 -16.88 -9.25 9.71
N VAL A 84 -16.71 -8.40 8.69
CA VAL A 84 -16.78 -6.93 8.79
C VAL A 84 -17.84 -6.42 7.82
N PHE A 85 -18.74 -5.57 8.30
CA PHE A 85 -19.74 -4.88 7.49
C PHE A 85 -19.20 -3.51 7.08
N HIS A 86 -18.61 -3.44 5.88
CA HIS A 86 -18.04 -2.21 5.32
C HIS A 86 -18.10 -2.24 3.78
N PRO A 87 -18.25 -1.10 3.07
CA PRO A 87 -18.33 -1.04 1.60
C PRO A 87 -17.18 -1.75 0.87
N ASP A 88 -15.97 -1.66 1.41
CA ASP A 88 -14.73 -2.14 0.77
C ASP A 88 -14.34 -3.58 1.16
N PHE A 89 -15.23 -4.31 1.84
CA PHE A 89 -15.00 -5.67 2.34
C PHE A 89 -15.92 -6.71 1.67
N ASP A 90 -15.32 -7.72 1.07
CA ASP A 90 -15.93 -9.02 0.73
C ASP A 90 -15.33 -10.09 1.68
N PRO A 91 -16.03 -11.20 2.00
CA PRO A 91 -15.46 -12.27 2.82
C PRO A 91 -14.12 -12.83 2.31
N ASP A 92 -13.85 -12.73 1.01
CA ASP A 92 -12.62 -13.24 0.39
C ASP A 92 -11.59 -12.13 0.09
N ALA A 93 -11.92 -10.83 0.19
CA ALA A 93 -11.04 -9.73 -0.21
C ALA A 93 -11.37 -8.35 0.42
N ILE A 94 -10.35 -7.51 0.63
CA ILE A 94 -10.47 -6.08 0.95
C ILE A 94 -10.02 -5.24 -0.24
N ARG A 95 -10.79 -4.20 -0.61
CA ARG A 95 -10.44 -3.29 -1.71
C ARG A 95 -9.33 -2.33 -1.26
N ILE A 96 -8.10 -2.57 -1.74
CA ILE A 96 -6.93 -1.74 -1.39
C ILE A 96 -6.25 -1.05 -2.59
N VAL A 97 -6.69 -1.31 -3.83
CA VAL A 97 -5.97 -0.91 -5.05
C VAL A 97 -5.73 0.59 -5.13
N ASP A 98 -6.79 1.39 -4.95
CA ASP A 98 -6.75 2.86 -5.06
C ASP A 98 -5.87 3.54 -3.99
N PHE A 99 -5.63 2.83 -2.87
CA PHE A 99 -4.68 3.22 -1.82
C PHE A 99 -3.26 2.76 -2.17
N TRP A 100 -3.12 1.50 -2.59
CA TRP A 100 -1.83 0.87 -2.84
C TRP A 100 -1.06 1.55 -3.96
N GLU A 101 -1.74 1.99 -5.02
CA GLU A 101 -1.12 2.76 -6.11
C GLU A 101 -0.39 4.03 -5.62
N LYS A 102 -0.85 4.63 -4.51
CA LYS A 102 -0.37 5.92 -3.99
C LYS A 102 0.75 5.79 -2.95
N SER A 103 0.58 4.96 -1.92
CA SER A 103 1.56 4.83 -0.82
C SER A 103 2.58 3.71 -1.04
N ARG A 104 2.14 2.53 -1.51
CA ARG A 104 2.95 1.30 -1.63
C ARG A 104 3.73 0.90 -0.35
N SER A 105 3.30 1.36 0.84
CA SER A 105 3.86 0.97 2.15
C SER A 105 2.96 -0.04 2.85
N LEU A 106 3.55 -1.14 3.35
CA LEU A 106 2.87 -2.14 4.16
C LEU A 106 2.41 -1.56 5.51
N SER A 107 3.20 -0.68 6.13
CA SER A 107 2.85 -0.12 7.44
C SER A 107 1.70 0.89 7.33
N ASP A 108 1.64 1.69 6.25
CA ASP A 108 0.48 2.55 5.97
C ASP A 108 -0.74 1.75 5.53
N LEU A 109 -0.58 0.62 4.82
CA LEU A 109 -1.69 -0.26 4.46
C LEU A 109 -2.39 -0.82 5.71
N ILE A 110 -1.61 -1.24 6.71
CA ILE A 110 -2.15 -1.71 7.99
C ILE A 110 -2.99 -0.60 8.66
N VAL A 111 -2.51 0.65 8.63
CA VAL A 111 -3.25 1.82 9.12
C VAL A 111 -4.51 2.09 8.28
N HIS A 112 -4.42 2.01 6.95
CA HIS A 112 -5.56 2.23 6.05
C HIS A 112 -6.68 1.21 6.30
N ILE A 113 -6.36 -0.07 6.45
CA ILE A 113 -7.34 -1.12 6.80
C ILE A 113 -8.02 -0.81 8.14
N GLY A 114 -7.28 -0.33 9.15
CA GLY A 114 -7.86 0.14 10.42
C GLY A 114 -8.84 1.31 10.25
N ASN A 115 -8.49 2.28 9.40
CA ASN A 115 -9.36 3.40 9.04
C ASN A 115 -10.62 2.96 8.28
N LEU A 116 -10.54 1.92 7.43
CA LEU A 116 -11.72 1.34 6.78
C LEU A 116 -12.64 0.69 7.83
N ILE A 117 -12.11 -0.16 8.72
CA ILE A 117 -12.90 -0.85 9.76
C ILE A 117 -13.70 0.15 10.62
N CYS A 118 -13.09 1.28 11.00
CA CYS A 118 -13.74 2.35 11.77
C CYS A 118 -14.67 3.27 10.94
N PHE A 119 -14.86 3.02 9.64
CA PHE A 119 -15.55 3.91 8.69
C PHE A 119 -14.97 5.34 8.60
N ALA A 120 -13.69 5.54 8.94
CA ALA A 120 -13.01 6.81 8.73
C ALA A 120 -12.73 7.08 7.24
N GLN A 121 -12.67 6.02 6.44
CA GLN A 121 -12.55 6.06 4.98
C GLN A 121 -13.44 4.96 4.37
N HIS A 122 -13.95 5.19 3.15
CA HIS A 122 -14.59 4.19 2.31
C HIS A 122 -14.59 4.66 0.83
N SER A 123 -14.65 3.72 -0.12
CA SER A 123 -14.76 4.05 -1.54
C SER A 123 -16.15 4.56 -1.92
N SER A 124 -16.21 5.50 -2.87
CA SER A 124 -17.47 6.05 -3.42
C SER A 124 -18.01 5.29 -4.63
N GLU A 125 -17.20 4.42 -5.24
CA GLU A 125 -17.51 3.67 -6.47
C GLU A 125 -16.91 2.26 -6.39
N ASN A 126 -17.48 1.31 -7.15
CA ASN A 126 -16.95 -0.06 -7.27
C ASN A 126 -16.72 -0.78 -5.91
N VAL A 127 -17.63 -0.54 -4.97
CA VAL A 127 -17.68 -1.15 -3.63
C VAL A 127 -18.09 -2.63 -3.71
N PHE A 128 -17.54 -3.47 -2.83
CA PHE A 128 -17.96 -4.88 -2.73
C PHE A 128 -19.33 -5.02 -2.06
N ASN A 129 -19.63 -4.17 -1.07
CA ASN A 129 -20.84 -4.24 -0.27
C ASN A 129 -21.71 -2.98 -0.45
N THR A 130 -22.60 -3.02 -1.44
CA THR A 130 -23.55 -1.93 -1.73
C THR A 130 -24.48 -1.62 -0.55
N GLU A 131 -24.87 -2.63 0.24
CA GLU A 131 -25.73 -2.43 1.42
C GLU A 131 -25.00 -1.62 2.51
N ALA A 132 -23.72 -1.91 2.74
CA ALA A 132 -22.90 -1.11 3.66
C ALA A 132 -22.66 0.30 3.14
N PHE A 133 -22.57 0.50 1.82
CA PHE A 133 -22.44 1.82 1.21
C PHE A 133 -23.71 2.66 1.37
N GLU A 134 -24.88 2.09 1.10
CA GLU A 134 -26.17 2.74 1.34
C GLU A 134 -26.35 3.09 2.83
N TRP A 135 -26.03 2.14 3.72
CA TRP A 135 -26.08 2.35 5.18
C TRP A 135 -25.15 3.47 5.65
N ALA A 136 -23.91 3.53 5.13
CA ALA A 136 -22.93 4.55 5.48
C ALA A 136 -23.39 5.95 5.06
N ASN A 137 -23.93 6.09 3.85
CA ASN A 137 -24.51 7.35 3.39
C ASN A 137 -25.66 7.82 4.28
N MET A 138 -26.54 6.90 4.71
CA MET A 138 -27.68 7.18 5.59
C MET A 138 -27.29 7.48 7.06
N ASN A 139 -26.07 7.15 7.49
CA ASN A 139 -25.59 7.31 8.86
C ASN A 139 -24.27 8.10 8.93
N SER A 140 -24.00 8.94 7.92
CA SER A 140 -22.74 9.69 7.77
C SER A 140 -22.47 10.66 8.93
N ASP A 141 -23.50 11.06 9.67
CA ASP A 141 -23.44 11.83 10.92
C ASP A 141 -22.80 11.06 12.10
N LYS A 142 -22.78 9.73 12.04
CA LYS A 142 -22.26 8.81 13.08
C LYS A 142 -20.89 8.22 12.72
N LEU A 143 -20.30 8.65 11.61
CA LEU A 143 -19.02 8.13 11.11
C LEU A 143 -17.89 9.18 11.30
N PRO A 144 -16.64 8.75 11.59
CA PRO A 144 -16.23 7.39 11.91
C PRO A 144 -16.80 6.89 13.24
N LEU A 145 -16.91 5.56 13.36
CA LEU A 145 -17.35 4.86 14.58
C LEU A 145 -16.37 5.11 15.74
N GLU A 146 -15.09 5.31 15.42
CA GLU A 146 -14.05 5.65 16.36
C GLU A 146 -12.98 6.52 15.69
N LYS A 147 -12.50 7.56 16.39
CA LYS A 147 -11.45 8.46 15.89
C LYS A 147 -10.12 8.05 16.51
N ILE A 148 -9.36 7.25 15.77
CA ILE A 148 -8.08 6.69 16.22
C ILE A 148 -6.95 7.33 15.42
N ASP A 149 -5.92 7.81 16.12
CA ASP A 149 -4.65 8.14 15.49
C ASP A 149 -3.70 6.95 15.60
N PHE A 150 -3.67 6.14 14.53
CA PHE A 150 -2.80 4.98 14.41
C PHE A 150 -1.29 5.32 14.28
N SER A 151 -0.90 6.60 14.36
CA SER A 151 0.51 7.03 14.40
C SER A 151 1.09 7.21 15.81
N VAL A 152 0.25 7.23 16.85
CA VAL A 152 0.69 7.51 18.23
C VAL A 152 1.18 6.25 18.93
N GLN A 153 2.48 6.23 19.28
CA GLN A 153 2.98 5.31 20.30
C GLN A 153 2.61 5.81 21.69
N VAL A 154 1.61 5.20 22.30
CA VAL A 154 1.17 5.56 23.65
C VAL A 154 2.18 5.01 24.64
N LYS A 155 2.99 5.91 25.21
CA LYS A 155 3.90 5.57 26.30
C LYS A 155 3.06 5.29 27.55
N GLU A 156 3.11 4.05 28.02
CA GLU A 156 2.37 3.60 29.20
C GLU A 156 2.71 4.51 30.41
N SER A 157 1.68 5.14 30.98
CA SER A 157 1.83 5.96 32.18
C SER A 157 1.57 5.10 33.41
N GLU A 158 2.46 5.19 34.39
CA GLU A 158 2.37 4.43 35.64
C GLU A 158 1.03 4.73 36.37
N PRO A 159 0.47 3.74 37.10
CA PRO A 159 -0.83 3.89 37.72
C PRO A 159 -0.76 4.91 38.87
N VAL A 160 -1.55 5.98 38.76
CA VAL A 160 -1.80 6.90 39.87
C VAL A 160 -2.92 6.32 40.74
N SER A 161 -2.63 6.13 42.02
CA SER A 161 -3.54 5.60 43.03
C SER A 161 -4.51 6.67 43.56
N ASP A 162 -5.76 6.25 43.69
CA ASP A 162 -6.75 6.55 44.73
C ASP A 162 -7.18 8.00 45.08
N ASP A 163 -8.49 8.08 45.37
CA ASP A 163 -9.26 9.06 46.15
C ASP A 163 -9.38 10.53 45.65
N ASP A 164 -10.62 10.89 45.24
CA ASP A 164 -11.45 11.75 46.09
C ASP A 164 -12.95 11.71 45.69
N GLU A 165 -13.82 12.10 46.63
CA GLU A 165 -15.27 11.80 46.70
C GLU A 165 -16.21 12.67 45.84
N ASP A 166 -17.39 12.12 45.58
CA ASP A 166 -18.73 12.72 45.52
C ASP A 166 -18.97 14.16 45.01
N MET A 167 -19.87 14.27 44.02
CA MET A 167 -20.88 15.35 44.04
C MET A 167 -22.20 14.93 43.39
N GLU A 168 -23.19 14.59 44.23
CA GLU A 168 -24.58 14.29 43.87
C GLU A 168 -25.45 15.57 43.98
N LEU A 169 -26.25 15.87 42.95
CA LEU A 169 -27.40 16.80 43.00
C LEU A 169 -28.20 16.60 41.68
N SER A 170 -29.34 15.91 41.57
CA SER A 170 -30.63 15.89 42.29
C SER A 170 -31.73 16.68 41.55
N MET A 171 -32.81 15.98 41.13
CA MET A 171 -34.19 16.47 40.92
C MET A 171 -34.38 17.58 39.84
N GLU A 172 -35.50 17.69 39.12
CA GLU A 172 -36.89 17.72 39.60
C GLU A 172 -37.91 16.97 38.71
N THR A 173 -39.07 16.71 39.30
CA THR A 173 -40.27 16.07 38.76
C THR A 173 -41.36 17.10 38.43
N GLU A 174 -42.26 16.79 37.48
CA GLU A 174 -43.74 16.94 37.58
C GLU A 174 -44.38 16.47 36.23
N ASN A 175 -45.38 15.58 36.20
CA ASN A 175 -46.86 15.81 36.26
C ASN A 175 -47.43 16.55 35.01
N GLU A 176 -48.64 16.29 34.47
CA GLU A 176 -49.76 15.45 34.91
C GLU A 176 -50.78 15.16 33.75
N LYS A 177 -51.53 14.04 33.85
CA LYS A 177 -52.95 13.77 33.47
C LYS A 177 -53.56 13.92 32.04
N GLU A 178 -54.47 12.94 31.80
CA GLU A 178 -55.83 12.98 31.17
C GLU A 178 -56.03 13.58 29.76
N ALA A 179 -56.95 13.18 28.86
CA ALA A 179 -57.94 12.10 28.65
C ALA A 179 -59.20 12.72 27.98
N GLU A 180 -59.88 11.91 27.16
CA GLU A 180 -61.27 12.05 26.68
C GLU A 180 -61.71 13.06 25.57
N THR A 181 -61.85 12.49 24.37
CA THR A 181 -63.09 12.40 23.53
C THR A 181 -63.72 13.58 22.75
N SER A 182 -64.36 13.14 21.65
CA SER A 182 -65.64 13.60 21.06
C SER A 182 -65.55 14.54 19.86
N GLN A 183 -66.38 14.48 18.82
CA GLN A 183 -67.41 13.57 18.25
C GLN A 183 -68.10 14.38 17.12
N LEU A 184 -68.64 13.74 16.07
CA LEU A 184 -69.71 14.21 15.14
C LEU A 184 -70.12 12.93 14.35
N GLN A 185 -71.26 12.23 14.53
CA GLN A 185 -72.70 12.56 14.42
C GLN A 185 -73.09 13.15 13.05
N GLY A 186 -74.14 12.72 12.32
CA GLY A 186 -75.15 11.63 12.47
C GLY A 186 -75.60 11.15 11.06
N GLU A 187 -76.73 10.49 10.78
CA GLU A 187 -77.87 10.01 11.60
C GLU A 187 -78.64 8.86 10.87
N ARG A 188 -79.83 8.47 11.39
CA ARG A 188 -80.62 7.23 11.11
C ARG A 188 -81.78 7.49 10.09
N PRO A 189 -82.73 6.56 9.75
CA PRO A 189 -83.28 5.45 10.56
C PRO A 189 -83.67 4.11 9.86
N LYS A 190 -84.23 3.21 10.68
CA LYS A 190 -84.82 1.88 10.39
C LYS A 190 -86.31 1.91 10.80
N PRO A 191 -87.15 0.93 10.40
CA PRO A 191 -87.87 0.19 11.45
C PRO A 191 -87.98 -1.34 11.20
N GLU A 192 -88.52 -2.04 12.20
CA GLU A 192 -88.58 -3.51 12.34
C GLU A 192 -89.93 -4.12 11.89
N ALA A 193 -89.95 -5.45 11.66
CA ALA A 193 -91.12 -6.29 11.94
C ALA A 193 -90.78 -7.79 12.01
N THR A 194 -91.63 -8.57 12.70
CA THR A 194 -91.61 -10.05 12.87
C THR A 194 -93.01 -10.45 13.44
N ILE A 195 -93.54 -11.68 13.49
CA ILE A 195 -93.05 -13.07 13.33
C ILE A 195 -94.15 -13.97 12.69
N THR A 196 -93.80 -14.90 11.78
CA THR A 196 -94.57 -16.12 11.38
C THR A 196 -95.98 -15.98 10.72
N PRO A 197 -96.62 -17.07 10.22
CA PRO A 197 -96.09 -18.06 9.27
C PRO A 197 -97.08 -18.33 8.10
N ARG A 198 -96.62 -18.93 6.99
CA ARG A 198 -97.55 -19.60 6.04
C ARG A 198 -96.91 -20.80 5.34
N GLN A 199 -97.63 -21.92 5.32
CA GLN A 199 -97.22 -23.16 4.68
C GLN A 199 -97.16 -22.99 3.15
N ALA A 200 -96.12 -23.54 2.53
CA ALA A 200 -96.09 -23.84 1.10
C ALA A 200 -95.47 -25.24 0.91
N SER A 201 -96.10 -26.03 0.05
CA SER A 201 -95.89 -27.48 -0.10
C SER A 201 -94.54 -27.88 -0.69
N ILE A 202 -93.97 -28.97 -0.16
CA ILE A 202 -92.86 -29.72 -0.78
C ILE A 202 -93.38 -30.47 -2.02
N PRO A 203 -92.76 -30.33 -3.21
CA PRO A 203 -92.81 -31.34 -4.25
C PRO A 203 -91.64 -32.32 -4.07
N GLN A 204 -91.94 -33.60 -3.84
CA GLN A 204 -90.93 -34.66 -3.95
C GLN A 204 -90.51 -34.80 -5.43
N SER A 205 -89.23 -34.65 -5.76
CA SER A 205 -88.73 -35.07 -7.08
C SER A 205 -87.24 -35.39 -7.15
N SER A 206 -86.94 -36.65 -7.49
CA SER A 206 -85.67 -37.19 -8.02
C SER A 206 -84.40 -37.10 -7.15
N SER A 207 -84.02 -38.25 -6.56
CA SER A 207 -82.83 -38.46 -5.72
C SER A 207 -81.47 -38.45 -6.44
N ASN A 208 -81.39 -37.89 -7.65
CA ASN A 208 -80.21 -38.02 -8.53
C ASN A 208 -79.48 -36.67 -8.76
N LEU A 209 -80.17 -35.52 -8.66
CA LEU A 209 -79.54 -34.22 -8.86
C LEU A 209 -78.50 -33.91 -7.77
N PHE A 210 -78.84 -34.15 -6.50
CA PHE A 210 -77.92 -33.99 -5.36
C PHE A 210 -76.74 -34.97 -5.37
N LYS A 211 -76.91 -36.16 -5.95
CA LYS A 211 -75.80 -37.12 -6.13
C LYS A 211 -74.83 -36.63 -7.19
N LEU A 212 -75.33 -36.10 -8.30
CA LEU A 212 -74.48 -35.51 -9.34
C LEU A 212 -73.75 -34.25 -8.82
N LEU A 213 -74.44 -33.36 -8.10
CA LEU A 213 -73.84 -32.19 -7.44
C LEU A 213 -72.80 -32.58 -6.39
N GLY A 214 -73.07 -33.64 -5.61
CA GLY A 214 -72.12 -34.18 -4.63
C GLY A 214 -70.85 -34.74 -5.28
N ILE A 215 -70.98 -35.42 -6.41
CA ILE A 215 -69.82 -35.95 -7.16
C ILE A 215 -69.02 -34.82 -7.80
N THR A 216 -69.65 -33.81 -8.40
CA THR A 216 -68.92 -32.69 -9.02
C THR A 216 -68.26 -31.79 -7.97
N THR A 217 -68.91 -31.51 -6.84
CA THR A 217 -68.29 -30.77 -5.73
C THR A 217 -67.14 -31.57 -5.10
N LEU A 218 -67.26 -32.89 -4.92
CA LEU A 218 -66.17 -33.74 -4.48
C LEU A 218 -64.98 -33.72 -5.48
N LEU A 219 -65.26 -33.80 -6.79
CA LEU A 219 -64.22 -33.71 -7.83
C LEU A 219 -63.49 -32.35 -7.80
N VAL A 220 -64.23 -31.25 -7.63
CA VAL A 220 -63.67 -29.90 -7.47
C VAL A 220 -62.85 -29.78 -6.19
N LEU A 221 -63.28 -30.36 -5.07
CA LEU A 221 -62.51 -30.40 -3.82
C LEU A 221 -61.24 -31.24 -3.94
N VAL A 222 -61.28 -32.40 -4.60
CA VAL A 222 -60.11 -33.26 -4.83
C VAL A 222 -59.10 -32.59 -5.77
N THR A 223 -59.57 -31.94 -6.83
CA THR A 223 -58.69 -31.18 -7.75
C THR A 223 -58.10 -29.94 -7.08
N ALA A 224 -58.87 -29.20 -6.28
CA ALA A 224 -58.36 -28.11 -5.46
C ALA A 224 -57.31 -28.61 -4.44
N ALA A 225 -57.59 -29.68 -3.70
CA ALA A 225 -56.64 -30.29 -2.77
C ALA A 225 -55.34 -30.74 -3.48
N GLY A 226 -55.44 -31.31 -4.68
CA GLY A 226 -54.29 -31.67 -5.52
C GLY A 226 -53.43 -30.47 -5.91
N LEU A 227 -54.05 -29.33 -6.25
CA LEU A 227 -53.35 -28.08 -6.53
C LEU A 227 -52.65 -27.51 -5.28
N LEU A 228 -53.31 -27.55 -4.12
CA LEU A 228 -52.74 -27.09 -2.84
C LEU A 228 -51.53 -27.96 -2.41
N VAL A 229 -51.62 -29.28 -2.58
CA VAL A 229 -50.50 -30.21 -2.34
C VAL A 229 -49.34 -29.95 -3.31
N LEU A 230 -49.64 -29.60 -4.57
CA LEU A 230 -48.63 -29.28 -5.58
C LEU A 230 -47.90 -27.97 -5.26
N ASP A 231 -48.60 -26.95 -4.76
CA ASP A 231 -48.00 -25.71 -4.23
C ASP A 231 -47.02 -26.02 -3.07
N ILE A 232 -47.46 -26.79 -2.07
CA ILE A 232 -46.63 -27.17 -0.91
C ILE A 232 -45.38 -27.96 -1.37
N ARG A 233 -45.55 -28.95 -2.26
CA ARG A 233 -44.45 -29.76 -2.77
C ARG A 233 -43.47 -28.95 -3.60
N ASN A 234 -43.95 -27.99 -4.39
CA ASN A 234 -43.07 -27.10 -5.15
C ASN A 234 -42.28 -26.18 -4.21
N HIS A 235 -42.92 -25.58 -3.21
CA HIS A 235 -42.23 -24.76 -2.21
C HIS A 235 -41.16 -25.55 -1.46
N SER A 236 -41.50 -26.73 -0.92
CA SER A 236 -40.57 -27.57 -0.16
C SER A 236 -39.36 -28.00 -0.99
N LYS A 237 -39.55 -28.30 -2.29
CA LYS A 237 -38.43 -28.61 -3.19
C LYS A 237 -37.58 -27.39 -3.52
N THR A 238 -38.17 -26.21 -3.67
CA THR A 238 -37.39 -24.98 -3.85
C THR A 238 -36.57 -24.64 -2.59
N GLU A 239 -37.11 -24.88 -1.39
CA GLU A 239 -36.36 -24.70 -0.14
C GLU A 239 -35.13 -25.61 -0.06
N GLN A 240 -35.28 -26.89 -0.45
CA GLN A 240 -34.15 -27.82 -0.56
C GLN A 240 -33.15 -27.34 -1.63
N ASN A 241 -33.62 -27.02 -2.84
CA ASN A 241 -32.77 -26.49 -3.91
C ASN A 241 -32.02 -25.22 -3.45
N TRP A 242 -32.61 -24.39 -2.59
CA TRP A 242 -31.98 -23.17 -2.08
C TRP A 242 -30.81 -23.48 -1.14
N GLN A 243 -30.93 -24.49 -0.27
CA GLN A 243 -29.83 -24.99 0.54
C GLN A 243 -28.71 -25.57 -0.36
N ASP A 244 -29.08 -26.37 -1.37
CA ASP A 244 -28.13 -26.93 -2.33
C ASP A 244 -27.41 -25.83 -3.14
N ILE A 245 -28.13 -24.78 -3.58
CA ILE A 245 -27.57 -23.60 -4.25
C ILE A 245 -26.55 -22.89 -3.34
N GLN A 246 -26.86 -22.70 -2.07
CA GLN A 246 -25.94 -22.07 -1.11
C GLN A 246 -24.67 -22.91 -0.88
N ALA A 247 -24.78 -24.23 -0.85
CA ALA A 247 -23.62 -25.12 -0.77
C ALA A 247 -22.76 -25.06 -2.05
N LEU A 248 -23.38 -25.19 -3.22
CA LEU A 248 -22.69 -25.12 -4.52
C LEU A 248 -21.98 -23.77 -4.73
N VAL A 249 -22.57 -22.66 -4.29
CA VAL A 249 -21.91 -21.34 -4.34
C VAL A 249 -20.68 -21.27 -3.44
N LYS A 250 -20.72 -21.86 -2.23
CA LYS A 250 -19.54 -21.96 -1.35
C LYS A 250 -18.42 -22.81 -1.96
N GLU A 251 -18.78 -23.82 -2.76
CA GLU A 251 -17.84 -24.66 -3.50
C GLU A 251 -17.42 -24.08 -4.88
N ASN A 252 -17.81 -22.84 -5.20
CA ASN A 252 -17.60 -22.18 -6.50
C ASN A 252 -18.19 -22.94 -7.71
N GLN A 253 -19.17 -23.84 -7.49
CA GLN A 253 -19.85 -24.63 -8.53
C GLN A 253 -21.00 -23.84 -9.20
N PHE A 254 -20.71 -22.63 -9.66
CA PHE A 254 -21.71 -21.66 -10.15
C PHE A 254 -22.58 -22.18 -11.31
N THR A 255 -22.03 -22.97 -12.24
CA THR A 255 -22.80 -23.52 -13.36
C THR A 255 -23.93 -24.44 -12.90
N GLU A 256 -23.67 -25.28 -11.90
CA GLU A 256 -24.65 -26.22 -11.34
C GLU A 256 -25.63 -25.49 -10.41
N ALA A 257 -25.15 -24.52 -9.62
CA ALA A 257 -26.02 -23.63 -8.86
C ALA A 257 -27.01 -22.88 -9.78
N ASN A 258 -26.57 -22.43 -10.96
CA ASN A 258 -27.44 -21.74 -11.92
C ASN A 258 -28.52 -22.67 -12.51
N ARG A 259 -28.19 -23.95 -12.73
CA ARG A 259 -29.17 -24.98 -13.12
C ARG A 259 -30.28 -25.11 -12.08
N LEU A 260 -29.93 -25.14 -10.79
CA LEU A 260 -30.89 -25.20 -9.69
C LEU A 260 -31.66 -23.88 -9.51
N ILE A 261 -31.06 -22.72 -9.75
CA ILE A 261 -31.74 -21.40 -9.73
C ILE A 261 -32.86 -21.36 -10.78
N LEU A 262 -32.57 -21.74 -12.03
CA LEU A 262 -33.56 -21.76 -13.10
C LEU A 262 -34.72 -22.73 -12.82
N GLU A 263 -34.42 -23.90 -12.24
CA GLU A 263 -35.45 -24.85 -11.78
C GLU A 263 -36.29 -24.26 -10.64
N SER A 264 -35.64 -23.60 -9.68
CA SER A 264 -36.27 -22.96 -8.51
C SER A 264 -37.22 -21.83 -8.91
N GLN A 265 -36.80 -20.94 -9.81
CA GLN A 265 -37.64 -19.89 -10.38
C GLN A 265 -38.88 -20.46 -11.09
N LYS A 266 -38.72 -21.53 -11.88
CA LYS A 266 -39.84 -22.22 -12.55
C LYS A 266 -40.82 -22.86 -11.57
N ARG A 267 -40.31 -23.49 -10.50
CA ARG A 267 -41.13 -24.08 -9.42
C ARG A 267 -41.90 -23.02 -8.65
N LEU A 268 -41.23 -21.93 -8.25
CA LEU A 268 -41.85 -20.78 -7.58
C LEU A 268 -42.92 -20.12 -8.46
N GLY A 269 -42.65 -19.90 -9.75
CA GLY A 269 -43.61 -19.37 -10.72
C GLY A 269 -44.89 -20.21 -10.83
N SER A 270 -44.79 -21.51 -10.60
CA SER A 270 -45.92 -22.46 -10.67
C SER A 270 -46.86 -22.41 -9.45
N ILE A 271 -46.42 -21.85 -8.31
CA ILE A 271 -47.21 -21.75 -7.06
C ILE A 271 -48.27 -20.65 -7.18
N LYS A 272 -49.55 -20.95 -6.91
CA LYS A 272 -50.68 -20.02 -7.17
C LYS A 272 -51.59 -19.69 -5.97
N PHE A 273 -51.68 -20.55 -4.97
CA PHE A 273 -52.72 -20.52 -3.94
C PHE A 273 -52.15 -20.44 -2.52
N LEU A 274 -51.21 -21.31 -2.17
CA LEU A 274 -50.56 -21.35 -0.84
C LEU A 274 -49.17 -20.70 -0.84
N LYS A 275 -48.63 -20.48 0.37
CA LYS A 275 -47.25 -20.05 0.62
C LYS A 275 -46.82 -18.81 -0.19
N LYS A 276 -47.72 -17.85 -0.37
CA LYS A 276 -47.52 -16.69 -1.26
C LYS A 276 -46.46 -15.71 -0.76
N ALA A 277 -46.42 -15.46 0.55
CA ALA A 277 -45.44 -14.58 1.16
C ALA A 277 -44.04 -15.23 1.18
N GLU A 278 -43.98 -16.50 1.58
CA GLU A 278 -42.73 -17.27 1.63
C GLU A 278 -42.16 -17.48 0.22
N LYS A 279 -43.01 -17.73 -0.78
CA LYS A 279 -42.65 -17.70 -2.21
C LYS A 279 -41.99 -16.37 -2.61
N GLN A 280 -42.53 -15.22 -2.17
CA GLN A 280 -41.99 -13.92 -2.53
C GLN A 280 -40.59 -13.72 -1.94
N VAL A 281 -40.40 -14.05 -0.66
CA VAL A 281 -39.09 -13.99 0.01
C VAL A 281 -38.07 -14.91 -0.68
N LEU A 282 -38.45 -16.18 -0.94
CA LEU A 282 -37.55 -17.15 -1.57
C LEU A 282 -37.22 -16.76 -3.02
N LEU A 283 -38.18 -16.22 -3.77
CA LEU A 283 -37.95 -15.70 -5.12
C LEU A 283 -37.03 -14.47 -5.11
N GLN A 284 -37.19 -13.57 -4.14
CA GLN A 284 -36.31 -12.41 -3.96
C GLN A 284 -34.88 -12.86 -3.63
N ASN A 285 -34.70 -13.82 -2.73
CA ASN A 285 -33.39 -14.39 -2.38
C ASN A 285 -32.70 -15.06 -3.58
N VAL A 286 -33.42 -15.92 -4.30
CA VAL A 286 -32.93 -16.57 -5.53
C VAL A 286 -32.53 -15.54 -6.59
N ASN A 287 -33.37 -14.52 -6.82
CA ASN A 287 -33.09 -13.48 -7.81
C ASN A 287 -31.93 -12.56 -7.38
N ARG A 288 -31.81 -12.23 -6.08
CA ARG A 288 -30.69 -11.44 -5.54
C ARG A 288 -29.36 -12.15 -5.75
N LEU A 289 -29.30 -13.46 -5.52
CA LEU A 289 -28.11 -14.27 -5.80
C LEU A 289 -27.84 -14.35 -7.30
N ALA A 290 -28.85 -14.69 -8.12
CA ALA A 290 -28.72 -14.80 -9.58
C ALA A 290 -28.27 -13.51 -10.26
N ASN A 291 -28.63 -12.36 -9.69
CA ASN A 291 -28.26 -11.03 -10.17
C ASN A 291 -27.00 -10.46 -9.51
N SER A 292 -26.39 -11.16 -8.54
CA SER A 292 -25.13 -10.73 -7.93
C SER A 292 -23.97 -10.89 -8.92
N GLU A 293 -23.05 -9.93 -8.94
CA GLU A 293 -21.94 -9.93 -9.90
C GLU A 293 -21.07 -11.19 -9.74
N LYS A 294 -20.69 -11.54 -8.51
CA LYS A 294 -19.92 -12.76 -8.18
C LYS A 294 -20.54 -14.01 -8.80
N PHE A 295 -21.87 -14.13 -8.76
CA PHE A 295 -22.58 -15.25 -9.38
C PHE A 295 -22.60 -15.17 -10.90
N GLN A 296 -22.89 -14.00 -11.48
CA GLN A 296 -22.95 -13.83 -12.95
C GLN A 296 -21.60 -14.03 -13.64
N GLN A 297 -20.50 -13.58 -13.01
CA GLN A 297 -19.14 -13.80 -13.49
C GLN A 297 -18.70 -15.25 -13.22
N GLY A 298 -19.05 -15.82 -12.07
CA GLY A 298 -18.81 -17.23 -11.73
C GLY A 298 -19.45 -18.22 -12.71
N VAL A 299 -20.69 -17.96 -13.15
CA VAL A 299 -21.38 -18.75 -14.19
C VAL A 299 -20.65 -18.69 -15.55
N GLN A 300 -19.93 -17.60 -15.84
CA GLN A 300 -19.06 -17.48 -17.01
C GLN A 300 -17.69 -18.16 -16.84
N GLY A 301 -17.41 -18.79 -15.69
CA GLY A 301 -16.13 -19.43 -15.39
C GLY A 301 -15.01 -18.45 -15.01
N LYS A 302 -15.38 -17.25 -14.51
CA LYS A 302 -14.42 -16.28 -13.96
C LYS A 302 -14.41 -16.32 -12.44
N MET A 303 -13.25 -16.05 -11.85
CA MET A 303 -13.05 -15.96 -10.41
C MET A 303 -12.52 -14.57 -10.04
N LEU A 304 -12.98 -14.03 -8.91
CA LEU A 304 -12.51 -12.76 -8.38
C LEU A 304 -11.12 -12.95 -7.75
N VAL A 305 -10.10 -12.26 -8.28
CA VAL A 305 -8.75 -12.23 -7.71
C VAL A 305 -8.26 -10.78 -7.70
N ASN A 306 -7.86 -10.30 -6.52
CA ASN A 306 -7.39 -8.92 -6.29
C ASN A 306 -8.34 -7.84 -6.87
N GLY A 307 -9.66 -8.06 -6.79
CA GLY A 307 -10.69 -7.14 -7.28
C GLY A 307 -11.07 -7.28 -8.77
N VAL A 308 -10.43 -8.19 -9.52
CA VAL A 308 -10.72 -8.39 -10.96
C VAL A 308 -11.27 -9.80 -11.21
N TYR A 309 -12.29 -9.93 -12.06
CA TYR A 309 -12.86 -11.23 -12.46
C TYR A 309 -12.10 -11.84 -13.64
N LEU A 310 -11.28 -12.86 -13.37
CA LEU A 310 -10.38 -13.50 -14.33
C LEU A 310 -10.85 -14.92 -14.69
N THR A 311 -10.79 -15.28 -15.97
CA THR A 311 -10.99 -16.66 -16.42
C THR A 311 -9.83 -17.56 -15.98
N ALA A 312 -10.04 -18.89 -15.99
CA ALA A 312 -8.96 -19.86 -15.74
C ALA A 312 -7.72 -19.68 -16.66
N ARG A 313 -7.91 -19.18 -17.90
CA ARG A 313 -6.81 -18.86 -18.81
C ARG A 313 -6.05 -17.61 -18.38
N GLU A 314 -6.76 -16.57 -17.95
CA GLU A 314 -6.13 -15.33 -17.46
C GLU A 314 -5.40 -15.57 -16.13
N LEU A 315 -5.93 -16.41 -15.24
CA LEU A 315 -5.23 -16.80 -14.00
C LEU A 315 -3.93 -17.57 -14.28
N GLN A 316 -3.92 -18.44 -15.29
CA GLN A 316 -2.69 -19.08 -15.74
C GLN A 316 -1.70 -18.05 -16.31
N ALA A 317 -2.18 -17.03 -17.05
CA ALA A 317 -1.35 -15.93 -17.53
C ALA A 317 -0.80 -15.05 -16.38
N VAL A 318 -1.60 -14.73 -15.36
CA VAL A 318 -1.14 -14.05 -14.12
C VAL A 318 0.00 -14.84 -13.47
N LYS A 319 -0.15 -16.17 -13.37
CA LYS A 319 0.89 -17.03 -12.81
C LYS A 319 2.16 -17.03 -13.66
N GLU A 320 2.05 -17.19 -14.98
CA GLU A 320 3.21 -17.18 -15.88
C GLU A 320 3.92 -15.81 -15.91
N LEU A 321 3.16 -14.72 -15.82
CA LEU A 321 3.69 -13.36 -15.66
C LEU A 321 4.50 -13.25 -14.36
N SER A 322 3.91 -13.68 -13.24
CA SER A 322 4.56 -13.74 -11.93
C SER A 322 5.85 -14.59 -11.98
N ASP A 323 5.79 -15.80 -12.52
CA ASP A 323 6.93 -16.72 -12.60
C ASP A 323 8.09 -16.12 -13.44
N HIS A 324 7.78 -15.43 -14.54
CA HIS A 324 8.80 -14.76 -15.36
C HIS A 324 9.37 -13.48 -14.75
N LEU A 325 8.55 -12.69 -14.05
CA LEU A 325 9.05 -11.58 -13.24
C LEU A 325 10.00 -12.11 -12.15
N SER A 326 9.65 -13.21 -11.47
CA SER A 326 10.48 -13.87 -10.44
C SER A 326 11.81 -14.36 -10.96
N GLN A 327 11.78 -15.01 -12.12
CA GLN A 327 12.98 -15.44 -12.82
C GLN A 327 13.87 -14.24 -13.17
N GLY A 328 13.30 -13.18 -13.76
CA GLY A 328 14.04 -11.97 -14.14
C GLY A 328 14.67 -11.25 -12.95
N GLU A 329 13.93 -11.15 -11.84
CA GLU A 329 14.36 -10.54 -10.60
C GLU A 329 15.55 -11.27 -9.96
N LYS A 330 15.45 -12.59 -9.78
CA LYS A 330 16.53 -13.43 -9.24
C LYS A 330 17.80 -13.42 -10.12
N LEU A 331 17.62 -13.32 -11.44
CA LEU A 331 18.73 -13.17 -12.38
C LEU A 331 19.36 -11.77 -12.30
N ALA A 332 18.56 -10.73 -12.08
CA ALA A 332 19.04 -9.36 -11.86
C ALA A 332 19.84 -9.24 -10.55
N GLU A 333 19.39 -9.84 -9.45
CA GLU A 333 20.11 -9.89 -8.18
C GLU A 333 21.51 -10.52 -8.34
N THR A 334 21.59 -11.61 -9.09
CA THR A 334 22.87 -12.29 -9.41
C THR A 334 23.65 -11.62 -10.56
N SER A 335 23.26 -10.41 -10.99
CA SER A 335 23.86 -9.63 -12.09
C SER A 335 23.91 -10.34 -13.45
N GLN A 336 23.04 -11.34 -13.66
CA GLN A 336 22.88 -12.08 -14.93
C GLN A 336 21.95 -11.33 -15.88
N TRP A 337 22.26 -10.06 -16.14
CA TRP A 337 21.37 -9.09 -16.82
C TRP A 337 20.84 -9.56 -18.19
N GLY A 338 21.62 -10.34 -18.94
CA GLY A 338 21.23 -10.87 -20.25
C GLY A 338 20.29 -12.07 -20.23
N GLU A 339 20.18 -12.79 -19.11
CA GLU A 339 19.10 -13.77 -18.89
C GLU A 339 17.91 -13.10 -18.20
N ALA A 340 18.16 -12.13 -17.31
CA ALA A 340 17.13 -11.32 -16.68
C ALA A 340 16.28 -10.57 -17.72
N SER A 341 16.91 -9.95 -18.72
CA SER A 341 16.19 -9.28 -19.81
C SER A 341 15.27 -10.24 -20.59
N LYS A 342 15.72 -11.46 -20.91
CA LYS A 342 14.87 -12.47 -21.60
C LYS A 342 13.67 -12.91 -20.75
N ALA A 343 13.83 -13.01 -19.44
CA ALA A 343 12.73 -13.34 -18.54
C ALA A 343 11.71 -12.18 -18.50
N PHE A 344 12.18 -10.94 -18.36
CA PHE A 344 11.31 -9.77 -18.44
C PHE A 344 10.68 -9.56 -19.83
N GLU A 345 11.32 -9.96 -20.92
CA GLU A 345 10.76 -9.92 -22.28
C GLU A 345 9.49 -10.78 -22.39
N LYS A 346 9.52 -11.99 -21.80
CA LYS A 346 8.35 -12.87 -21.72
C LYS A 346 7.26 -12.29 -20.83
N ALA A 347 7.63 -11.68 -19.70
CA ALA A 347 6.69 -10.95 -18.87
C ALA A 347 6.00 -9.80 -19.64
N VAL A 348 6.76 -9.04 -20.45
CA VAL A 348 6.21 -8.01 -21.34
C VAL A 348 5.20 -8.57 -22.33
N THR A 349 5.47 -9.73 -22.95
CA THR A 349 4.51 -10.34 -23.90
C THR A 349 3.22 -10.77 -23.19
N ILE A 350 3.31 -11.38 -22.01
CA ILE A 350 2.12 -11.82 -21.25
C ILE A 350 1.30 -10.62 -20.78
N ALA A 351 1.94 -9.58 -20.23
CA ALA A 351 1.26 -8.36 -19.80
C ALA A 351 0.55 -7.65 -20.98
N LYS A 352 1.14 -7.66 -22.19
CA LYS A 352 0.51 -7.12 -23.41
C LYS A 352 -0.70 -7.93 -23.85
N ASP A 353 -0.62 -9.26 -23.81
CA ASP A 353 -1.72 -10.15 -24.16
C ASP A 353 -2.88 -10.07 -23.15
N MET A 354 -2.60 -9.74 -21.88
CA MET A 354 -3.59 -9.54 -20.83
C MET A 354 -4.25 -8.15 -20.85
N GLY A 355 -3.58 -7.13 -21.37
CA GLY A 355 -4.11 -5.76 -21.43
C GLY A 355 -4.44 -5.19 -20.05
N GLU A 356 -5.65 -4.64 -19.90
CA GLU A 356 -6.15 -4.04 -18.64
C GLU A 356 -6.29 -5.06 -17.50
N ASN A 357 -6.43 -6.36 -17.81
CA ASN A 357 -6.51 -7.43 -16.81
C ASN A 357 -5.12 -7.86 -16.28
N SER A 358 -4.03 -7.26 -16.76
CA SER A 358 -2.67 -7.52 -16.27
C SER A 358 -2.48 -6.91 -14.87
N PRO A 359 -2.09 -7.70 -13.84
CA PRO A 359 -1.92 -7.18 -12.49
C PRO A 359 -0.70 -6.23 -12.33
N MET A 360 0.13 -6.08 -13.36
CA MET A 360 1.12 -5.00 -13.47
C MET A 360 0.97 -4.29 -14.82
N SER A 361 1.08 -2.98 -14.83
CA SER A 361 0.95 -2.18 -16.06
C SER A 361 2.01 -2.58 -17.11
N VAL A 362 1.61 -2.62 -18.39
CA VAL A 362 2.55 -2.88 -19.49
C VAL A 362 3.76 -1.92 -19.46
N PRO A 363 3.60 -0.60 -19.19
CA PRO A 363 4.75 0.30 -19.01
C PRO A 363 5.71 -0.11 -17.89
N ASP A 364 5.23 -0.56 -16.74
CA ASP A 364 6.08 -0.98 -15.61
C ASP A 364 6.89 -2.25 -15.96
N VAL A 365 6.24 -3.26 -16.56
CA VAL A 365 6.92 -4.49 -16.99
C VAL A 365 7.95 -4.19 -18.11
N GLN A 366 7.58 -3.29 -19.04
CA GLN A 366 8.46 -2.80 -20.11
C GLN A 366 9.67 -2.05 -19.54
N GLU A 367 9.52 -1.31 -18.43
CA GLU A 367 10.64 -0.66 -17.74
C GLU A 367 11.66 -1.67 -17.18
N LEU A 368 11.17 -2.75 -16.55
CA LEU A 368 12.02 -3.83 -15.99
C LEU A 368 12.83 -4.53 -17.10
N PHE A 369 12.17 -4.82 -18.23
CA PHE A 369 12.82 -5.36 -19.42
C PHE A 369 13.91 -4.42 -19.94
N THR A 370 13.57 -3.19 -20.31
CA THR A 370 14.52 -2.30 -21.01
C THR A 370 15.69 -1.93 -20.11
N ARG A 371 15.47 -1.71 -18.81
CA ARG A 371 16.55 -1.49 -17.83
C ARG A 371 17.51 -2.69 -17.76
N SER A 372 16.98 -3.91 -17.76
CA SER A 372 17.81 -5.13 -17.70
C SER A 372 18.59 -5.34 -19.00
N LEU A 373 17.99 -5.04 -20.15
CA LEU A 373 18.64 -5.04 -21.46
C LEU A 373 19.82 -4.05 -21.50
N ILE A 374 19.61 -2.81 -21.04
CA ILE A 374 20.65 -1.77 -20.94
C ILE A 374 21.80 -2.24 -20.04
N LEU A 375 21.52 -2.85 -18.90
CA LEU A 375 22.55 -3.37 -18.00
C LEU A 375 23.33 -4.55 -18.64
N ALA A 376 22.67 -5.38 -19.46
CA ALA A 376 23.32 -6.42 -20.25
C ALA A 376 24.20 -5.86 -21.38
N GLN A 377 23.75 -4.80 -22.08
CA GLN A 377 24.57 -4.05 -23.05
C GLN A 377 25.80 -3.46 -22.36
N ILE A 378 25.63 -2.77 -21.22
CA ILE A 378 26.73 -2.18 -20.45
C ILE A 378 27.74 -3.25 -20.01
N ALA A 379 27.28 -4.43 -19.56
CA ALA A 379 28.17 -5.56 -19.23
C ALA A 379 28.94 -6.06 -20.47
N THR A 380 28.27 -6.14 -21.62
CA THR A 380 28.85 -6.55 -22.91
C THR A 380 29.92 -5.54 -23.37
N GLY A 381 29.60 -4.24 -23.37
CA GLY A 381 30.53 -3.17 -23.67
C GLY A 381 31.75 -3.18 -22.76
N ASN A 382 31.56 -3.44 -21.45
CA ASN A 382 32.64 -3.57 -20.48
C ASN A 382 33.56 -4.77 -20.80
N SER A 383 33.00 -5.90 -21.19
CA SER A 383 33.78 -7.06 -21.64
C SER A 383 34.56 -6.76 -22.93
N LEU A 384 33.91 -6.20 -23.96
CA LEU A 384 34.57 -5.79 -25.21
C LEU A 384 35.73 -4.83 -24.95
N ARG A 385 35.52 -3.87 -24.04
CA ARG A 385 36.52 -2.90 -23.59
C ARG A 385 37.72 -3.56 -22.90
N ALA A 386 37.48 -4.51 -21.99
CA ALA A 386 38.55 -5.27 -21.33
C ALA A 386 39.44 -6.00 -22.34
N HIS A 387 38.82 -6.59 -23.38
CA HIS A 387 39.47 -7.24 -24.51
C HIS A 387 40.04 -6.28 -25.58
N GLY A 388 40.02 -4.96 -25.35
CA GLY A 388 40.60 -3.96 -26.25
C GLY A 388 39.79 -3.70 -27.53
N LYS A 389 38.54 -4.19 -27.64
CA LYS A 389 37.65 -3.96 -28.79
C LYS A 389 36.91 -2.62 -28.66
N TRP A 390 37.66 -1.53 -28.47
CA TRP A 390 37.15 -0.21 -28.10
C TRP A 390 36.03 0.32 -29.02
N LYS A 391 36.18 0.16 -30.35
CA LYS A 391 35.15 0.60 -31.32
C LYS A 391 33.84 -0.20 -31.22
N GLN A 392 33.90 -1.48 -30.84
CA GLN A 392 32.70 -2.29 -30.61
C GLN A 392 32.05 -1.95 -29.25
N ALA A 393 32.87 -1.72 -28.22
CA ALA A 393 32.38 -1.24 -26.92
C ALA A 393 31.71 0.13 -27.02
N LEU A 394 32.25 1.04 -27.85
CA LEU A 394 31.68 2.36 -28.11
C LEU A 394 30.24 2.26 -28.64
N GLY A 395 30.02 1.54 -29.74
CA GLY A 395 28.67 1.37 -30.32
C GLY A 395 27.67 0.77 -29.33
N ILE A 396 28.08 -0.23 -28.55
CA ILE A 396 27.21 -0.83 -27.53
C ILE A 396 26.82 0.18 -26.41
N TYR A 397 27.66 1.17 -26.11
CA TYR A 397 27.31 2.23 -25.16
C TYR A 397 26.47 3.35 -25.81
N GLU A 398 26.65 3.61 -27.11
CA GLU A 398 25.80 4.53 -27.90
C GLU A 398 24.37 3.97 -27.96
N ASP A 399 24.21 2.69 -28.36
CA ASP A 399 22.92 1.98 -28.37
C ASP A 399 22.21 1.99 -27.00
N ALA A 400 22.98 1.84 -25.92
CA ALA A 400 22.46 1.84 -24.55
C ALA A 400 22.01 3.24 -24.08
N LEU A 401 22.65 4.31 -24.58
CA LEU A 401 22.28 5.69 -24.25
C LEU A 401 21.01 6.13 -24.97
N GLU A 402 20.86 5.81 -26.26
CA GLU A 402 19.63 6.11 -27.03
C GLU A 402 18.38 5.51 -26.35
N GLN A 403 18.50 4.26 -25.87
CA GLN A 403 17.46 3.60 -25.10
C GLN A 403 17.19 4.29 -23.75
N LEU A 404 18.24 4.72 -23.02
CA LEU A 404 18.09 5.45 -21.76
C LEU A 404 17.40 6.80 -21.92
N GLU A 405 17.74 7.57 -22.96
CA GLU A 405 17.10 8.86 -23.25
C GLU A 405 15.62 8.69 -23.58
N THR A 406 15.28 7.66 -24.36
CA THR A 406 13.89 7.31 -24.68
C THR A 406 13.08 7.05 -23.40
N ILE A 407 13.60 6.25 -22.46
CA ILE A 407 12.91 5.99 -21.19
C ILE A 407 12.88 7.23 -20.28
N LYS A 408 13.91 8.08 -20.30
CA LYS A 408 13.95 9.35 -19.55
C LYS A 408 12.86 10.31 -20.01
N ASN A 409 12.64 10.41 -21.32
CA ASN A 409 11.62 11.28 -21.91
C ASN A 409 10.20 10.79 -21.63
N MET A 410 9.98 9.46 -21.58
CA MET A 410 8.70 8.88 -21.14
C MET A 410 8.39 9.08 -19.64
N ARG A 411 9.34 9.56 -18.82
CA ARG A 411 9.22 9.66 -17.35
C ARG A 411 8.88 11.06 -16.80
N GLN A 412 8.42 11.99 -17.64
CA GLN A 412 8.14 13.36 -17.17
C GLN A 412 7.09 13.43 -16.05
N ASP A 413 6.16 12.46 -15.94
CA ASP A 413 5.13 12.42 -14.88
C ASP A 413 5.35 11.39 -13.75
N THR A 414 6.45 10.61 -13.75
CA THR A 414 6.67 9.57 -12.71
C THR A 414 7.34 10.08 -11.40
N PRO A 415 7.08 9.42 -10.24
CA PRO A 415 7.66 9.77 -8.94
C PRO A 415 9.19 9.80 -8.89
N THR A 416 9.74 10.60 -7.97
CA THR A 416 11.17 10.94 -7.85
C THR A 416 12.10 9.73 -7.74
N SER A 417 11.77 8.71 -6.94
CA SER A 417 12.64 7.54 -6.72
C SER A 417 12.95 6.73 -8.00
N LYS A 418 12.03 6.72 -8.98
CA LYS A 418 12.26 6.11 -10.30
C LYS A 418 13.21 6.94 -11.17
N ARG A 419 13.38 8.25 -10.93
CA ARG A 419 14.29 9.11 -11.71
C ARG A 419 15.75 8.90 -11.35
N ASP A 420 16.05 8.75 -10.06
CA ASP A 420 17.43 8.70 -9.56
C ASP A 420 18.22 7.50 -10.11
N ILE A 421 17.57 6.34 -10.26
CA ILE A 421 18.21 5.12 -10.77
C ILE A 421 18.54 5.27 -12.26
N SER A 422 17.64 5.86 -13.05
CA SER A 422 17.91 6.14 -14.47
C SER A 422 19.05 7.14 -14.63
N THR A 423 19.07 8.21 -13.82
CA THR A 423 20.18 9.18 -13.79
C THR A 423 21.50 8.50 -13.39
N SER A 424 21.50 7.61 -12.40
CA SER A 424 22.70 6.87 -11.98
C SER A 424 23.22 5.92 -13.05
N ILE A 425 22.34 5.23 -13.79
CA ILE A 425 22.73 4.36 -14.91
C ILE A 425 23.27 5.22 -16.06
N LEU A 426 22.55 6.28 -16.44
CA LEU A 426 22.93 7.22 -17.51
C LEU A 426 24.30 7.84 -17.29
N ASN A 427 24.55 8.46 -16.12
CA ASN A 427 25.86 9.04 -15.78
C ASN A 427 27.01 8.02 -15.88
N LYS A 428 26.74 6.74 -15.58
CA LYS A 428 27.73 5.66 -15.62
C LYS A 428 27.96 5.14 -17.05
N THR A 429 26.91 5.09 -17.88
CA THR A 429 27.02 4.77 -19.31
C THR A 429 27.76 5.87 -20.06
N GLU A 430 27.49 7.15 -19.78
CA GLU A 430 28.24 8.29 -20.33
C GLU A 430 29.73 8.23 -19.98
N GLU A 431 30.07 7.88 -18.74
CA GLU A 431 31.48 7.68 -18.35
C GLU A 431 32.13 6.52 -19.11
N PHE A 432 31.41 5.40 -19.30
CA PHE A 432 31.93 4.27 -20.08
C PHE A 432 32.05 4.59 -21.58
N LEU A 433 31.12 5.38 -22.13
CA LEU A 433 31.16 5.90 -23.50
C LEU A 433 32.42 6.74 -23.72
N GLU A 434 32.68 7.72 -22.87
CA GLU A 434 33.85 8.60 -23.01
C GLU A 434 35.17 7.81 -22.89
N GLN A 435 35.24 6.86 -21.94
CA GLN A 435 36.36 5.94 -21.83
C GLN A 435 36.52 5.04 -23.07
N ALA A 436 35.43 4.65 -23.75
CA ALA A 436 35.48 3.92 -25.02
C ALA A 436 35.90 4.81 -26.19
N ARG A 437 35.44 6.06 -26.24
CA ARG A 437 35.73 7.06 -27.27
C ARG A 437 37.22 7.42 -27.30
N LEU A 438 37.81 7.67 -26.14
CA LEU A 438 39.26 7.88 -25.96
C LEU A 438 40.08 6.68 -26.44
N GLY A 439 39.57 5.45 -26.23
CA GLY A 439 40.22 4.23 -26.75
C GLY A 439 40.06 4.04 -28.26
N ALA A 440 38.90 4.37 -28.82
CA ALA A 440 38.62 4.25 -30.25
C ALA A 440 39.38 5.30 -31.09
N GLY A 441 39.54 6.52 -30.57
CA GLY A 441 40.31 7.60 -31.22
C GLY A 441 41.83 7.39 -31.24
N ALA A 442 42.34 6.35 -30.59
CA ALA A 442 43.76 6.05 -30.45
C ALA A 442 44.27 4.94 -31.40
N LEU A 443 43.65 4.80 -32.58
CA LEU A 443 44.09 3.88 -33.64
C LEU A 443 45.59 4.03 -33.93
N GLY A 444 46.34 2.92 -33.80
CA GLY A 444 47.81 2.88 -33.92
C GLY A 444 48.59 3.01 -32.61
N SER A 445 47.95 3.30 -31.47
CA SER A 445 48.56 3.24 -30.13
C SER A 445 48.50 1.81 -29.55
N THR A 446 49.43 1.41 -28.68
CA THR A 446 49.33 0.09 -28.01
C THR A 446 48.19 0.06 -26.99
N GLN A 447 47.71 -1.14 -26.63
CA GLN A 447 46.63 -1.28 -25.63
C GLN A 447 47.01 -0.65 -24.27
N ASN A 448 48.30 -0.63 -23.92
CA ASN A 448 48.78 0.04 -22.70
C ASN A 448 48.78 1.56 -22.84
N ASP A 449 49.17 2.12 -23.99
CA ASP A 449 49.10 3.57 -24.24
C ASP A 449 47.66 4.08 -24.17
N ILE A 450 46.71 3.29 -24.70
CA ILE A 450 45.27 3.57 -24.60
C ILE A 450 44.83 3.59 -23.13
N ARG A 451 45.15 2.55 -22.35
CA ARG A 451 44.81 2.50 -20.93
C ARG A 451 45.46 3.65 -20.12
N LYS A 452 46.68 4.09 -20.48
CA LYS A 452 47.36 5.26 -19.86
C LYS A 452 46.69 6.59 -20.22
N LYS A 453 46.23 6.77 -21.46
CA LYS A 453 45.44 7.94 -21.89
C LYS A 453 44.12 8.00 -21.13
N ILE A 454 43.39 6.88 -21.03
CA ILE A 454 42.13 6.78 -20.29
C ILE A 454 42.33 7.07 -18.80
N LEU A 455 43.37 6.51 -18.17
CA LEU A 455 43.69 6.83 -16.77
C LEU A 455 44.01 8.31 -16.58
N SER A 456 44.80 8.92 -17.49
CA SER A 456 45.12 10.34 -17.42
C SER A 456 43.88 11.21 -17.52
N ALA A 457 43.01 10.97 -18.50
CA ALA A 457 41.75 11.70 -18.67
C ALA A 457 40.78 11.52 -17.48
N SER A 458 40.73 10.31 -16.90
CA SER A 458 39.89 10.04 -15.72
C SER A 458 40.39 10.80 -14.48
N ILE A 459 41.71 10.88 -14.30
CA ILE A 459 42.35 11.69 -13.26
C ILE A 459 42.06 13.18 -13.51
N GLU A 460 42.26 13.66 -14.74
CA GLU A 460 42.03 15.06 -15.12
C GLU A 460 40.58 15.50 -14.88
N ARG A 461 39.60 14.61 -15.13
CA ARG A 461 38.17 14.86 -14.80
C ARG A 461 37.93 15.00 -13.30
N GLU A 462 38.50 14.12 -12.49
CA GLU A 462 38.36 14.21 -11.03
C GLU A 462 39.13 15.40 -10.45
N GLU A 463 40.30 15.76 -11.00
CA GLU A 463 41.03 16.98 -10.60
C GLU A 463 40.23 18.26 -10.90
N TYR A 464 39.54 18.32 -12.04
CA TYR A 464 38.62 19.42 -12.33
C TYR A 464 37.46 19.49 -11.31
N ARG A 465 36.89 18.33 -10.93
CA ARG A 465 35.87 18.26 -9.87
C ARG A 465 36.41 18.74 -8.53
N VAL A 466 37.59 18.29 -8.12
CA VAL A 466 38.24 18.77 -6.89
C VAL A 466 38.43 20.28 -6.95
N ALA A 467 38.99 20.83 -8.03
CA ALA A 467 39.15 22.28 -8.17
C ALA A 467 37.83 23.05 -8.05
N SER A 468 36.75 22.54 -8.67
CA SER A 468 35.41 23.16 -8.59
C SER A 468 34.80 23.08 -7.19
N TYR A 469 34.94 21.96 -6.48
CA TYR A 469 34.46 21.82 -5.10
C TYR A 469 35.26 22.69 -4.13
N LEU A 470 36.57 22.83 -4.31
CA LEU A 470 37.41 23.70 -3.48
C LEU A 470 37.10 25.19 -3.69
N GLN A 471 36.73 25.60 -4.90
CA GLN A 471 36.23 26.97 -5.16
C GLN A 471 34.89 27.27 -4.46
N GLN A 472 34.14 26.24 -4.07
CA GLN A 472 32.85 26.33 -3.37
C GLN A 472 32.98 25.97 -1.87
N GLU A 473 34.20 25.78 -1.38
CA GLU A 473 34.52 25.30 -0.02
C GLU A 473 33.82 23.97 0.37
N GLU A 474 33.42 23.16 -0.62
CA GLU A 474 32.78 21.85 -0.41
C GLU A 474 33.82 20.74 -0.13
N TYR A 475 34.61 20.90 0.94
CA TYR A 475 35.74 20.00 1.25
C TYR A 475 35.32 18.52 1.32
N GLY A 476 34.13 18.22 1.86
CA GLY A 476 33.59 16.85 1.91
C GLY A 476 33.32 16.21 0.53
N ARG A 477 33.08 17.01 -0.52
CA ARG A 477 33.01 16.50 -1.92
C ARG A 477 34.39 16.40 -2.55
N ALA A 478 35.27 17.37 -2.29
CA ALA A 478 36.67 17.32 -2.73
C ALA A 478 37.40 16.06 -2.21
N VAL A 479 37.23 15.73 -0.93
CA VAL A 479 37.72 14.49 -0.29
C VAL A 479 37.29 13.23 -1.07
N LYS A 480 36.03 13.13 -1.48
CA LYS A 480 35.52 11.98 -2.24
C LYS A 480 36.16 11.85 -3.63
N SER A 481 36.35 12.96 -4.36
CA SER A 481 37.05 12.93 -5.66
C SER A 481 38.56 12.65 -5.50
N LEU A 482 39.21 13.14 -4.45
CA LEU A 482 40.61 12.80 -4.14
C LEU A 482 40.77 11.29 -3.83
N GLN A 483 39.87 10.71 -3.04
CA GLN A 483 39.80 9.25 -2.82
C GLN A 483 39.59 8.48 -4.13
N SER A 484 38.76 9.02 -5.04
CA SER A 484 38.55 8.45 -6.38
C SER A 484 39.85 8.42 -7.20
N ILE A 485 40.62 9.51 -7.25
CA ILE A 485 41.93 9.59 -7.92
C ILE A 485 42.90 8.53 -7.37
N VAL A 486 43.02 8.43 -6.03
CA VAL A 486 43.88 7.43 -5.37
C VAL A 486 43.44 6.00 -5.71
N SER A 487 42.13 5.72 -5.71
CA SER A 487 41.54 4.43 -6.10
C SER A 487 41.80 4.10 -7.58
N LEU A 488 41.61 5.05 -8.50
CA LEU A 488 41.85 4.88 -9.94
C LEU A 488 43.30 4.52 -10.23
N ILE A 489 44.25 5.18 -9.55
CA ILE A 489 45.68 4.89 -9.69
C ILE A 489 46.01 3.52 -9.09
N ASN A 490 45.56 3.22 -7.86
CA ASN A 490 45.83 1.95 -7.19
C ASN A 490 45.29 0.72 -7.94
N LYS A 491 44.14 0.84 -8.63
CA LYS A 491 43.55 -0.24 -9.43
C LYS A 491 44.19 -0.41 -10.81
N SER A 492 45.09 0.49 -11.19
CA SER A 492 45.76 0.46 -12.50
C SER A 492 47.09 -0.28 -12.45
N PRO A 493 47.46 -1.07 -13.48
CA PRO A 493 48.80 -1.65 -13.59
C PRO A 493 49.92 -0.61 -13.70
N PHE A 494 49.59 0.67 -13.92
CA PHE A 494 50.57 1.77 -14.05
C PHE A 494 50.84 2.51 -12.73
N ALA A 495 50.32 2.04 -11.59
CA ALA A 495 50.44 2.70 -10.29
C ALA A 495 51.89 3.05 -9.88
N ALA A 496 52.85 2.19 -10.26
CA ALA A 496 54.28 2.36 -9.97
C ALA A 496 55.02 3.27 -10.97
N GLU A 497 54.39 3.71 -12.07
CA GLU A 497 55.03 4.61 -13.02
C GLU A 497 55.17 6.02 -12.42
N LYS A 498 56.35 6.64 -12.61
CA LYS A 498 56.72 7.92 -11.99
C LYS A 498 55.65 9.02 -12.11
N LYS A 499 54.95 9.10 -13.26
CA LYS A 499 53.82 10.05 -13.46
C LYS A 499 52.68 9.79 -12.46
N PHE A 500 52.17 8.57 -12.41
CA PHE A 500 50.99 8.24 -11.60
C PHE A 500 51.33 8.12 -10.11
N ALA A 501 52.53 7.66 -9.77
CA ALA A 501 53.02 7.69 -8.39
C ALA A 501 53.08 9.12 -7.81
N ALA A 502 53.56 10.09 -8.59
CA ALA A 502 53.59 11.50 -8.19
C ALA A 502 52.17 12.09 -8.02
N ILE A 503 51.25 11.80 -8.94
CA ILE A 503 49.85 12.24 -8.85
C ILE A 503 49.19 11.64 -7.60
N LYS A 504 49.37 10.32 -7.35
CA LYS A 504 48.83 9.65 -6.15
C LYS A 504 49.36 10.31 -4.87
N GLN A 505 50.64 10.64 -4.81
CA GLN A 505 51.21 11.28 -3.61
C GLN A 505 50.62 12.69 -3.40
N SER A 506 50.50 13.49 -4.46
CA SER A 506 49.83 14.80 -4.41
C SER A 506 48.37 14.69 -3.94
N ALA A 507 47.62 13.71 -4.47
CA ALA A 507 46.24 13.46 -4.09
C ALA A 507 46.11 12.99 -2.63
N LEU A 508 47.08 12.21 -2.09
CA LEU A 508 47.11 11.80 -0.70
C LEU A 508 47.38 12.97 0.25
N THR A 509 48.37 13.83 -0.04
CA THR A 509 48.63 15.04 0.76
C THR A 509 47.39 15.96 0.79
N ARG A 510 46.79 16.23 -0.37
CA ARG A 510 45.56 17.02 -0.45
C ARG A 510 44.37 16.34 0.24
N LEU A 511 44.32 15.01 0.27
CA LEU A 511 43.26 14.27 0.97
C LEU A 511 43.35 14.49 2.49
N GLU A 512 44.55 14.46 3.07
CA GLU A 512 44.78 14.75 4.49
C GLU A 512 44.39 16.20 4.82
N GLU A 513 44.88 17.18 4.04
CA GLU A 513 44.55 18.60 4.18
C GLU A 513 43.04 18.87 4.13
N ASN A 514 42.35 18.33 3.13
CA ASN A 514 40.92 18.60 2.93
C ASN A 514 40.00 17.80 3.86
N THR A 515 40.48 16.66 4.40
CA THR A 515 39.77 15.96 5.48
C THR A 515 39.78 16.81 6.75
N PHE A 516 40.92 17.40 7.08
CA PHE A 516 41.06 18.31 8.23
C PHE A 516 40.19 19.57 8.10
N LEU A 517 40.13 20.19 6.91
CA LEU A 517 39.24 21.32 6.64
C LEU A 517 37.75 20.95 6.72
N PHE A 518 37.38 19.76 6.24
CA PHE A 518 36.01 19.24 6.38
C PHE A 518 35.62 19.00 7.84
N GLU A 519 36.52 18.43 8.65
CA GLU A 519 36.31 18.27 10.10
C GLU A 519 36.09 19.63 10.78
N ILE A 520 36.91 20.64 10.45
CA ILE A 520 36.75 22.01 10.96
C ILE A 520 35.37 22.59 10.59
N GLN A 521 34.93 22.48 9.34
CA GLN A 521 33.61 22.96 8.91
C GLN A 521 32.46 22.30 9.69
N GLU A 522 32.50 20.99 9.89
CA GLU A 522 31.45 20.28 10.65
C GLU A 522 31.46 20.68 12.14
N LYS A 523 32.62 21.01 12.73
CA LYS A 523 32.68 21.58 14.10
C LYS A 523 32.16 23.01 14.16
N ILE A 524 32.50 23.87 13.20
CA ILE A 524 31.95 25.23 13.09
C ILE A 524 30.42 25.18 12.97
N LYS A 525 29.89 24.30 12.10
CA LYS A 525 28.46 24.08 11.91
C LYS A 525 27.76 23.57 13.17
N TYR A 526 28.38 22.65 13.91
CA TYR A 526 27.88 22.23 15.22
C TYR A 526 27.78 23.42 16.19
N LEU A 527 28.82 24.25 16.28
CA LEU A 527 28.81 25.44 17.14
C LEU A 527 27.73 26.44 16.71
N TYR A 528 27.51 26.66 15.41
CA TYR A 528 26.41 27.51 14.92
C TYR A 528 25.02 26.98 15.29
N ALA A 529 24.84 25.65 15.36
CA ALA A 529 23.58 25.06 15.79
C ALA A 529 23.35 25.15 17.31
N HIS A 530 24.42 25.19 18.12
CA HIS A 530 24.33 25.09 19.60
C HIS A 530 24.77 26.37 20.34
N TYR A 531 25.15 27.45 19.65
CA TYR A 531 25.73 28.65 20.29
C TYR A 531 24.85 29.21 21.41
N GLN A 532 23.53 29.25 21.24
CA GLN A 532 22.64 29.82 22.28
C GLN A 532 22.73 29.06 23.60
N GLN A 533 22.77 27.72 23.55
CA GLN A 533 22.95 26.90 24.74
C GLN A 533 24.33 27.15 25.36
N ILE A 534 25.39 27.08 24.55
CA ILE A 534 26.79 27.22 25.00
C ILE A 534 27.02 28.58 25.68
N PHE A 535 26.50 29.68 25.11
CA PHE A 535 26.60 31.01 25.71
C PHE A 535 25.74 31.15 26.98
N LYS A 536 24.54 30.57 27.02
CA LYS A 536 23.64 30.61 28.19
C LYS A 536 24.15 29.80 29.39
N GLU A 537 24.82 28.69 29.15
CA GLU A 537 25.52 27.92 30.19
C GLU A 537 26.78 28.63 30.70
N LYS A 538 27.36 29.54 29.90
CA LYS A 538 28.65 30.18 30.20
C LYS A 538 28.54 31.59 30.79
N PHE A 539 27.52 32.35 30.44
CA PHE A 539 27.35 33.75 30.83
C PHE A 539 26.01 33.95 31.55
N ASP A 540 26.05 34.30 32.83
CA ASP A 540 24.84 34.50 33.65
C ASP A 540 23.90 35.59 33.08
N SER A 541 24.43 36.60 32.40
CA SER A 541 23.63 37.61 31.69
C SER A 541 22.79 36.98 30.58
N ALA A 542 23.42 36.10 29.79
CA ALA A 542 22.83 35.50 28.62
C ALA A 542 21.66 34.56 28.95
N ALA A 543 21.62 33.98 30.15
CA ALA A 543 20.65 32.95 30.56
C ALA A 543 19.18 33.29 30.18
N THR A 544 18.77 34.54 30.41
CA THR A 544 17.43 35.04 30.05
C THR A 544 17.39 35.97 28.82
N SER A 545 18.54 36.26 28.21
CA SER A 545 18.64 37.23 27.12
C SER A 545 18.39 36.63 25.74
N GLU A 546 18.05 37.52 24.80
CA GLU A 546 17.99 37.22 23.36
C GLU A 546 19.43 37.31 22.79
N LEU A 547 19.86 36.24 22.12
CA LEU A 547 21.17 36.14 21.47
C LEU A 547 20.99 36.11 19.95
N SER A 548 21.69 36.98 19.23
CA SER A 548 21.67 37.08 17.77
C SER A 548 23.08 37.14 17.19
N ASP A 549 23.18 37.18 15.86
CA ASP A 549 24.41 37.49 15.12
C ASP A 549 25.65 36.67 15.57
N PRO A 550 25.59 35.31 15.57
CA PRO A 550 26.73 34.49 15.92
C PRO A 550 27.83 34.60 14.87
N GLU A 551 29.09 34.65 15.33
CA GLU A 551 30.30 34.55 14.50
C GLU A 551 31.20 33.49 15.12
N ILE A 552 31.61 32.49 14.32
CA ILE A 552 32.45 31.38 14.77
C ILE A 552 33.62 31.20 13.80
N GLU A 553 34.84 31.20 14.35
CA GLU A 553 36.10 31.15 13.62
C GLU A 553 36.99 30.03 14.17
N PHE A 554 37.66 29.27 13.31
CA PHE A 554 38.71 28.35 13.74
C PHE A 554 40.02 29.10 13.95
N VAL A 555 40.61 28.99 15.15
CA VAL A 555 41.79 29.77 15.56
C VAL A 555 43.07 29.01 15.28
N LYS A 556 43.17 27.76 15.76
CA LYS A 556 44.35 26.90 15.62
C LYS A 556 44.05 25.47 16.07
N SER A 557 44.87 24.53 15.63
CA SER A 557 45.02 23.23 16.26
C SER A 557 46.23 23.21 17.20
N SER A 558 46.14 22.44 18.28
CA SER A 558 47.24 22.17 19.20
C SER A 558 47.25 20.69 19.55
N GLY A 559 48.09 19.92 18.87
CA GLY A 559 48.11 18.46 18.97
C GLY A 559 46.78 17.84 18.53
N LYS A 560 45.99 17.36 19.49
CA LYS A 560 44.66 16.75 19.26
C LYS A 560 43.49 17.66 19.62
N ILE A 561 43.75 18.90 20.00
CA ILE A 561 42.74 19.89 20.36
C ILE A 561 42.55 20.89 19.20
N LEU A 562 41.31 21.12 18.80
CA LEU A 562 40.91 22.19 17.88
C LEU A 562 40.33 23.35 18.70
N ILE A 563 40.78 24.58 18.45
CA ILE A 563 40.36 25.76 19.20
C ILE A 563 39.59 26.69 18.27
N PHE A 564 38.39 27.09 18.70
CA PHE A 564 37.47 27.96 17.99
C PHE A 564 37.18 29.21 18.83
N LYS A 565 37.14 30.35 18.16
CA LYS A 565 36.60 31.59 18.70
C LYS A 565 35.10 31.59 18.43
N MET A 566 34.31 31.94 19.43
CA MET A 566 32.85 32.11 19.31
C MET A 566 32.49 33.50 19.79
N GLN A 567 31.62 34.17 19.05
CA GLN A 567 31.10 35.50 19.37
C GLN A 567 29.59 35.54 19.08
N CYS A 568 28.82 36.33 19.83
CA CYS A 568 27.43 36.65 19.49
C CYS A 568 27.01 38.00 20.08
N GLN A 569 25.86 38.52 19.65
CA GLN A 569 25.26 39.73 20.19
C GLN A 569 24.20 39.39 21.25
N GLU A 570 24.45 39.77 22.49
CA GLU A 570 23.46 39.74 23.58
C GLU A 570 22.65 41.04 23.60
N LYS A 571 21.32 40.93 23.60
CA LYS A 571 20.41 42.07 23.66
C LYS A 571 19.75 42.18 25.03
N ILE A 572 20.22 43.14 25.83
CA ILE A 572 19.63 43.48 27.13
C ILE A 572 18.85 44.80 26.97
N ARG A 573 17.52 44.74 27.13
CA ARG A 573 16.58 45.86 26.90
C ARG A 573 16.65 46.42 25.46
N ARG A 574 17.42 47.50 25.25
CA ARG A 574 17.64 48.18 23.96
C ARG A 574 19.13 48.35 23.62
N GLN A 575 20.03 47.80 24.44
CA GLN A 575 21.47 47.81 24.19
C GLN A 575 21.91 46.43 23.72
N LYS A 576 22.82 46.40 22.73
CA LYS A 576 23.51 45.20 22.27
C LYS A 576 24.90 45.15 22.90
N TYR A 577 25.32 43.98 23.33
CA TYR A 577 26.65 43.69 23.86
C TYR A 577 27.26 42.52 23.08
N THR A 578 28.53 42.62 22.72
CA THR A 578 29.26 41.49 22.14
C THR A 578 29.72 40.56 23.25
N LEU A 579 29.26 39.31 23.26
CA LEU A 579 29.83 38.24 24.06
C LEU A 579 30.87 37.50 23.22
N GLU A 580 32.01 37.15 23.83
CA GLU A 580 33.11 36.43 23.19
C GLU A 580 33.63 35.33 24.11
N MET A 581 33.86 34.13 23.58
CA MET A 581 34.51 33.03 24.29
C MET A 581 35.31 32.14 23.34
N PHE A 582 36.24 31.36 23.91
CA PHE A 582 36.95 30.32 23.17
C PHE A 582 36.43 28.94 23.58
N SER A 583 36.14 28.11 22.59
CA SER A 583 35.71 26.73 22.75
C SER A 583 36.78 25.80 22.19
N GLN A 584 37.03 24.68 22.86
CA GLN A 584 37.97 23.67 22.41
C GLN A 584 37.27 22.31 22.22
N TYR A 585 37.65 21.60 21.15
CA TYR A 585 37.20 20.25 20.85
C TYR A 585 38.38 19.30 20.90
N ASP A 586 38.31 18.29 21.75
CA ASP A 586 39.30 17.20 21.79
C ASP A 586 38.90 16.12 20.77
N THR A 587 39.77 15.86 19.80
CA THR A 587 39.54 14.88 18.73
C THR A 587 39.64 13.42 19.19
N VAL A 588 40.21 13.15 20.36
CA VAL A 588 40.35 11.80 20.95
C VAL A 588 39.13 11.44 21.79
N SER A 589 38.71 12.31 22.71
CA SER A 589 37.50 12.07 23.54
C SER A 589 36.20 12.49 22.87
N GLN A 590 36.28 13.18 21.72
CA GLN A 590 35.15 13.72 20.95
C GLN A 590 34.28 14.70 21.76
N SER A 591 34.86 15.38 22.74
CA SER A 591 34.15 16.24 23.70
C SER A 591 34.51 17.72 23.54
N TRP A 592 33.50 18.57 23.69
CA TRP A 592 33.65 20.01 23.81
C TRP A 592 33.99 20.45 25.24
N SER A 593 34.78 21.50 25.38
CA SER A 593 35.01 22.19 26.66
C SER A 593 35.42 23.65 26.42
N VAL A 594 35.31 24.49 27.45
CA VAL A 594 35.71 25.90 27.36
C VAL A 594 37.24 26.00 27.39
N TYR A 595 37.82 26.69 26.41
CA TYR A 595 39.24 27.02 26.40
C TYR A 595 39.50 28.18 27.38
N LYS A 596 40.53 28.05 28.23
CA LYS A 596 40.87 29.01 29.29
C LYS A 596 42.01 29.95 28.89
#